data_AF-A0A1Y1Q5K1-F1
#
_entry.id   AF-A0A1Y1Q5K1-F1
#
_cell.length_a   1.000
_cell.length_b   1.000
_cell.length_c   1.000
_cell.angle_alpha   90.00
_cell.angle_beta   90.00
_cell.angle_gamma   90.00
#
_symmetry.space_group_name_H-M   'P 1'
#
loop_
_entity.id
_entity.type
_entity.pdbx_description
1 polymer ?
#
loop_
_entity_poly.entity_id
_entity_poly.type
_entity_poly.pdbx_seq_one_letter_code
_entity_poly.pdbx_strand_id
1 'polypeptide(L)'
;MAHYLTPMASSSISLVGTTSCGKSTIGNLLCGRYILPSGVQETTTSVVEVCHDMSAYQTSTLTLVDASNIKPPKYLQSDTDIRTYLNQNMTSTNAANTYIRLQLLMNVKPKRWRLLVTHGVHKFLLGRKPLLAELNVPEGFIIRDFPGLQYEQDINRLQLIERHLDKNGLILFIFNAEETDSVKEDKLLKTLFSLLRHQNGNWQSVLFILNRKDAFQRDNDPERSLQNAIQVRRERIKKLILEIWNSTPTDSDLTIIPLSAGLVFATELLCWPTDFVTECDRQYLKGYVAKHTISLLPDEIRESLPRKVNQWSYRQWLGIYWTIYFTSGLADFVQALKVRIHHPLVYQPWLPIA
;
A
#
# COMPACT_ATOMS: atom_id res chain seq x y z
N MET A 1 11.30 28.25 -30.66
CA MET A 1 11.60 26.86 -31.05
C MET A 1 12.25 26.19 -29.87
N ALA A 2 11.43 25.59 -28.99
CA ALA A 2 11.17 24.16 -28.93
C ALA A 2 12.17 23.53 -27.91
N HIS A 3 11.77 22.87 -26.83
CA HIS A 3 10.75 21.83 -26.74
C HIS A 3 10.36 21.54 -25.27
N TYR A 4 9.07 21.29 -25.08
CA TYR A 4 8.39 20.43 -24.09
C TYR A 4 8.51 20.67 -22.57
N LEU A 5 7.36 21.09 -22.02
CA LEU A 5 6.83 20.78 -20.69
C LEU A 5 7.03 19.28 -20.34
N THR A 6 7.38 18.99 -19.07
CA THR A 6 6.95 17.72 -18.46
C THR A 6 6.07 18.04 -17.24
N PRO A 7 4.87 17.45 -17.14
CA PRO A 7 4.11 17.44 -15.91
C PRO A 7 4.95 16.69 -14.86
N MET A 8 5.11 17.24 -13.66
CA MET A 8 5.70 16.45 -12.58
C MET A 8 4.78 15.27 -12.30
N ALA A 9 5.23 14.07 -12.66
CA ALA A 9 4.66 12.83 -12.17
C ALA A 9 4.49 12.94 -10.66
N SER A 10 3.41 12.40 -10.12
CA SER A 10 3.17 12.44 -8.69
C SER A 10 4.40 11.86 -7.97
N SER A 11 5.12 12.67 -7.20
CA SER A 11 6.39 12.27 -6.58
C SER A 11 6.18 11.42 -5.33
N SER A 12 4.94 11.15 -4.96
CA SER A 12 4.61 10.36 -3.80
C SER A 12 3.26 9.65 -3.87
N ILE A 13 3.14 8.57 -3.08
CA ILE A 13 1.89 7.90 -2.74
C ILE A 13 1.66 8.03 -1.25
N SER A 14 0.47 8.47 -0.83
CA SER A 14 0.05 8.51 0.57
C SER A 14 -1.00 7.43 0.84
N LEU A 15 -0.78 6.56 1.82
CA LEU A 15 -1.70 5.49 2.22
C LEU A 15 -2.53 5.97 3.41
N VAL A 16 -3.84 6.13 3.21
CA VAL A 16 -4.77 6.66 4.20
C VAL A 16 -5.94 5.68 4.38
N GLY A 17 -6.40 5.49 5.61
CA GLY A 17 -7.45 4.50 5.93
C GLY A 17 -7.49 4.17 7.41
N THR A 18 -8.58 3.54 7.86
CA THR A 18 -8.77 3.16 9.27
C THR A 18 -7.70 2.17 9.75
N THR A 19 -7.56 1.98 11.05
CA THR A 19 -6.64 0.96 11.57
C THR A 19 -7.04 -0.43 11.09
N SER A 20 -6.04 -1.24 10.71
CA SER A 20 -6.21 -2.61 10.22
C SER A 20 -6.87 -2.76 8.83
N CYS A 21 -7.12 -1.67 8.09
CA CYS A 21 -7.59 -1.77 6.69
C CYS A 21 -6.52 -2.29 5.70
N GLY A 22 -5.28 -2.48 6.15
CA GLY A 22 -4.20 -3.06 5.34
C GLY A 22 -3.31 -2.06 4.60
N LYS A 23 -3.17 -0.83 5.12
CA LYS A 23 -2.25 0.20 4.58
C LYS A 23 -0.82 -0.31 4.46
N SER A 24 -0.23 -0.75 5.56
CA SER A 24 1.14 -1.28 5.59
C SER A 24 1.33 -2.48 4.66
N THR A 25 0.30 -3.33 4.53
CA THR A 25 0.31 -4.46 3.57
C THR A 25 0.38 -3.96 2.13
N ILE A 26 -0.41 -2.95 1.76
CA ILE A 26 -0.35 -2.32 0.43
C ILE A 26 1.00 -1.61 0.25
N GLY A 27 1.54 -0.94 1.26
CA GLY A 27 2.86 -0.32 1.20
C GLY A 27 3.98 -1.33 0.92
N ASN A 28 3.96 -2.48 1.60
CA ASN A 28 4.86 -3.60 1.36
C ASN A 28 4.71 -4.19 -0.05
N LEU A 29 3.47 -4.33 -0.53
CA LEU A 29 3.17 -4.78 -1.89
C LEU A 29 3.70 -3.80 -2.95
N LEU A 30 3.56 -2.49 -2.72
CA LEU A 30 4.06 -1.44 -3.62
C LEU A 30 5.59 -1.48 -3.72
N CYS A 31 6.29 -1.51 -2.59
CA CYS A 31 7.76 -1.53 -2.58
C CYS A 31 8.35 -2.92 -2.90
N GLY A 32 7.53 -3.97 -2.89
CA GLY A 32 7.97 -5.36 -3.11
C GLY A 32 8.96 -5.83 -2.03
N ARG A 33 8.79 -5.35 -0.79
CA ARG A 33 9.64 -5.67 0.38
C ARG A 33 8.77 -5.86 1.62
N TYR A 34 9.17 -6.74 2.54
CA TYR A 34 8.39 -7.05 3.75
C TYR A 34 8.91 -6.29 4.97
N ILE A 35 8.81 -4.96 4.91
CA ILE A 35 9.52 -4.02 5.80
C ILE A 35 8.60 -3.26 6.74
N LEU A 36 7.38 -2.93 6.29
CA LEU A 36 6.39 -2.25 7.11
C LEU A 36 5.71 -3.30 8.01
N PRO A 37 5.55 -3.01 9.31
CA PRO A 37 4.73 -3.83 10.17
C PRO A 37 3.29 -3.92 9.66
N SER A 38 2.78 -5.13 9.48
CA SER A 38 1.43 -5.37 8.93
C SER A 38 0.66 -6.50 9.62
N GLY A 39 1.19 -7.05 10.72
CA GLY A 39 0.53 -8.05 11.55
C GLY A 39 -0.68 -7.50 12.32
N VAL A 40 -1.56 -8.40 12.77
CA VAL A 40 -2.83 -8.04 13.46
C VAL A 40 -2.62 -7.24 14.75
N GLN A 41 -1.48 -7.41 15.42
CA GLN A 41 -1.10 -6.68 16.64
C GLN A 41 -0.12 -5.53 16.37
N GLU A 42 0.26 -5.32 15.11
CA GLU A 42 1.22 -4.27 14.71
C GLU A 42 0.42 -3.03 14.27
N THR A 43 0.32 -2.03 15.15
CA THR A 43 -0.35 -0.77 14.84
C THR A 43 0.67 0.31 14.51
N THR A 44 0.63 0.81 13.27
CA THR A 44 1.40 2.00 12.89
C THR A 44 0.85 3.20 13.65
N THR A 45 1.60 3.69 14.64
CA THR A 45 1.30 4.90 15.43
C THR A 45 1.97 6.15 14.86
N SER A 46 2.96 5.95 13.98
CA SER A 46 3.78 6.98 13.35
C SER A 46 3.55 7.05 11.84
N VAL A 47 3.90 8.19 11.22
CA VAL A 47 4.01 8.26 9.75
C VAL A 47 5.32 7.59 9.34
N VAL A 48 5.24 6.66 8.40
CA VAL A 48 6.41 5.99 7.82
C VAL A 48 6.57 6.41 6.38
N GLU A 49 7.65 7.11 6.07
CA GLU A 49 8.03 7.34 4.67
C GLU A 49 8.97 6.26 4.18
N VAL A 50 8.77 5.80 2.96
CA VAL A 50 9.65 4.92 2.21
C VAL A 50 10.09 5.68 0.97
N CYS A 51 11.33 6.15 0.94
CA CYS A 51 11.91 6.85 -0.20
C CYS A 51 12.59 5.88 -1.16
N HIS A 52 12.33 6.00 -2.46
CA HIS A 52 13.05 5.31 -3.53
C HIS A 52 14.37 6.03 -3.82
N ASP A 53 15.48 5.36 -3.59
CA ASP A 53 16.82 5.89 -3.86
C ASP A 53 17.57 4.96 -4.84
N MET A 54 18.10 5.50 -5.94
CA MET A 54 18.81 4.71 -6.97
C MET A 54 20.33 4.68 -6.75
N SER A 55 20.84 5.24 -5.64
CA SER A 55 22.27 5.25 -5.35
C SER A 55 22.85 3.84 -5.17
N ALA A 56 24.12 3.69 -5.56
CA ALA A 56 24.80 2.40 -5.73
C ALA A 56 25.17 1.66 -4.42
N TYR A 57 24.70 2.11 -3.25
CA TYR A 57 25.05 1.50 -1.97
C TYR A 57 24.18 0.25 -1.68
N GLN A 58 24.78 -0.75 -1.04
CA GLN A 58 24.18 -2.09 -0.82
C GLN A 58 23.36 -2.21 0.48
N THR A 59 23.06 -1.11 1.18
CA THR A 59 22.49 -1.13 2.55
C THR A 59 21.33 -0.16 2.72
N SER A 60 20.17 -0.62 3.18
CA SER A 60 19.03 0.26 3.48
C SER A 60 19.34 1.17 4.67
N THR A 61 18.97 2.45 4.59
CA THR A 61 19.22 3.44 5.65
C THR A 61 17.92 3.83 6.33
N LEU A 62 17.89 3.67 7.65
CA LEU A 62 16.74 4.06 8.45
C LEU A 62 17.08 5.32 9.24
N THR A 63 16.30 6.39 9.04
CA THR A 63 16.46 7.65 9.79
C THR A 63 15.22 7.91 10.64
N LEU A 64 15.37 7.85 11.95
CA LEU A 64 14.30 8.28 12.86
C LEU A 64 14.34 9.80 12.97
N VAL A 65 13.20 10.45 12.74
CA VAL A 65 13.08 11.91 12.77
C VAL A 65 12.03 12.28 13.80
N ASP A 66 12.47 12.54 15.02
CA ASP A 66 11.57 13.03 16.08
C ASP A 66 11.37 14.55 15.94
N ALA A 67 10.27 15.09 16.48
CA ALA A 67 9.80 16.47 16.32
C ALA A 67 10.84 17.55 16.70
N SER A 68 11.92 17.18 17.39
CA SER A 68 13.00 18.07 17.82
C SER A 68 14.41 17.55 17.54
N ASN A 69 14.60 16.31 17.06
CA ASN A 69 15.92 15.72 16.84
C ASN A 69 15.92 14.66 15.73
N ILE A 70 16.85 14.80 14.79
CA ILE A 70 17.17 13.76 13.80
C ILE A 70 18.17 12.80 14.45
N LYS A 71 17.78 11.55 14.65
CA LYS A 71 18.73 10.52 15.11
C LYS A 71 19.67 10.16 13.96
N PRO A 72 20.94 9.82 14.25
CA PRO A 72 21.87 9.40 13.20
C PRO A 72 21.30 8.17 12.44
N PRO A 73 21.55 8.08 11.13
CA PRO A 73 21.01 7.00 10.32
C PRO A 73 21.52 5.65 10.83
N LYS A 74 20.60 4.70 11.00
CA LYS A 74 20.91 3.31 11.32
C LYS A 74 20.93 2.50 10.03
N TYR A 75 22.03 1.81 9.78
CA TYR A 75 22.19 0.91 8.64
C TYR A 75 21.64 -0.47 9.03
N LEU A 76 20.67 -0.96 8.26
CA LEU A 76 20.02 -2.24 8.51
C LEU A 76 20.24 -3.17 7.32
N GLN A 77 20.50 -4.44 7.60
CA GLN A 77 20.96 -5.41 6.61
C GLN A 77 19.84 -6.29 6.05
N SER A 78 18.74 -6.46 6.77
CA SER A 78 17.60 -7.28 6.34
C SER A 78 16.24 -6.58 6.51
N ASP A 79 15.24 -7.05 5.75
CA ASP A 79 13.84 -6.61 5.90
C ASP A 79 13.32 -6.88 7.32
N THR A 80 13.72 -8.00 7.92
CA THR A 80 13.37 -8.37 9.29
C THR A 80 13.96 -7.41 10.32
N ASP A 81 15.20 -6.95 10.14
CA ASP A 81 15.81 -5.96 11.03
C ASP A 81 15.09 -4.63 10.93
N ILE A 82 14.71 -4.21 9.70
CA ILE A 82 13.91 -3.00 9.47
C ILE A 82 12.57 -3.10 10.20
N ARG A 83 11.82 -4.18 9.97
CA ARG A 83 10.50 -4.38 10.58
C ARG A 83 10.57 -4.47 12.11
N THR A 84 11.53 -5.24 12.64
CA THR A 84 11.75 -5.37 14.09
C THR A 84 12.08 -4.00 14.70
N TYR A 85 12.95 -3.24 14.06
CA TYR A 85 13.31 -1.91 14.53
C TYR A 85 12.13 -0.94 14.48
N LEU A 86 11.33 -0.94 13.41
CA LEU A 86 10.11 -0.14 13.31
C LEU A 86 9.13 -0.49 14.43
N ASN A 87 8.84 -1.78 14.64
CA ASN A 87 7.96 -2.26 15.70
C ASN A 87 8.41 -1.77 17.08
N GLN A 88 9.70 -1.91 17.41
CA GLN A 88 10.25 -1.46 18.69
C GLN A 88 10.08 0.05 18.90
N ASN A 89 10.26 0.86 17.86
CA ASN A 89 10.12 2.31 17.97
C ASN A 89 8.64 2.75 18.01
N MET A 90 7.75 2.09 17.28
CA MET A 90 6.30 2.39 17.25
C MET A 90 5.57 2.01 18.54
N THR A 91 6.08 1.01 19.27
CA THR A 91 5.51 0.52 20.54
C THR A 91 6.04 1.24 21.78
N SER A 92 7.10 2.03 21.65
CA SER A 92 7.64 2.84 22.75
C SER A 92 6.68 3.98 23.11
N THR A 93 6.51 4.25 24.40
CA THR A 93 5.47 5.12 25.00
C THR A 93 5.48 6.60 24.55
N ASN A 94 6.46 7.05 23.75
CA ASN A 94 6.51 8.38 23.14
C ASN A 94 6.04 8.43 21.66
N ALA A 95 5.54 7.32 21.10
CA ALA A 95 5.24 7.17 19.67
C ALA A 95 4.12 8.07 19.11
N ALA A 96 3.34 8.73 19.98
CA ALA A 96 2.23 9.59 19.57
C ALA A 96 2.67 10.86 18.78
N ASN A 97 3.95 11.23 18.83
CA ASN A 97 4.53 12.39 18.14
C ASN A 97 5.69 12.05 17.18
N THR A 98 5.98 10.77 16.97
CA THR A 98 7.19 10.37 16.23
C THR A 98 6.91 10.28 14.73
N TYR A 99 7.71 10.97 13.92
CA TYR A 99 7.77 10.82 12.47
C TYR A 99 8.94 9.87 12.13
N ILE A 100 8.73 8.92 11.21
CA ILE A 100 9.74 7.92 10.89
C ILE A 100 10.02 7.99 9.39
N ARG A 101 11.25 8.35 9.01
CA ARG A 101 11.65 8.42 7.60
C ARG A 101 12.57 7.25 7.25
N LEU A 102 12.04 6.25 6.55
CA LEU A 102 12.83 5.18 5.97
C LEU A 102 13.33 5.60 4.58
N GLN A 103 14.64 5.57 4.38
CA GLN A 103 15.23 5.75 3.07
C GLN A 103 15.64 4.37 2.55
N LEU A 104 14.88 3.86 1.57
CA LEU A 104 15.18 2.58 0.96
C LEU A 104 15.97 2.78 -0.31
N LEU A 105 17.19 2.25 -0.30
CA LEU A 105 17.95 2.07 -1.53
C LEU A 105 17.26 0.99 -2.37
N MET A 106 16.70 1.35 -3.52
CA MET A 106 16.23 0.41 -4.54
C MET A 106 17.07 0.61 -5.80
N ASN A 107 18.07 -0.24 -6.00
CA ASN A 107 19.01 -0.12 -7.11
C ASN A 107 18.41 -0.60 -8.45
N VAL A 108 18.69 0.12 -9.55
CA VAL A 108 18.20 -0.13 -10.92
C VAL A 108 19.37 -0.18 -11.95
N LYS A 109 19.32 -1.22 -12.82
CA LYS A 109 20.12 -1.57 -14.03
C LYS A 109 21.44 -2.36 -13.85
N PRO A 110 21.52 -3.63 -14.30
CA PRO A 110 22.78 -4.34 -14.42
C PRO A 110 23.54 -3.91 -15.69
N LYS A 111 24.68 -3.24 -15.54
CA LYS A 111 25.69 -3.15 -16.61
C LYS A 111 26.56 -4.41 -16.57
N ARG A 112 26.33 -5.29 -17.55
CA ARG A 112 27.13 -6.47 -17.93
C ARG A 112 27.25 -7.60 -16.90
N TRP A 113 26.95 -8.80 -17.39
CA TRP A 113 26.91 -10.04 -16.64
C TRP A 113 28.32 -10.53 -16.30
N ARG A 114 28.64 -10.67 -15.01
CA ARG A 114 29.50 -11.74 -14.47
C ARG A 114 29.29 -11.86 -12.97
N LEU A 115 29.13 -13.10 -12.54
CA LEU A 115 28.85 -13.58 -11.21
C LEU A 115 29.83 -13.00 -10.17
N LEU A 116 29.36 -12.09 -9.31
CA LEU A 116 29.95 -11.84 -8.00
C LEU A 116 28.80 -11.53 -7.03
N VAL A 117 28.71 -12.36 -5.99
CA VAL A 117 27.71 -12.30 -4.93
C VAL A 117 28.02 -11.10 -4.04
N THR A 118 27.27 -10.01 -4.17
CA THR A 118 27.16 -8.94 -3.17
C THR A 118 25.81 -8.24 -3.31
N HIS A 119 25.06 -8.21 -2.21
CA HIS A 119 23.74 -7.59 -1.97
C HIS A 119 23.33 -6.51 -2.98
N GLY A 120 22.57 -6.94 -3.98
CA GLY A 120 21.99 -6.11 -5.03
C GLY A 120 20.61 -6.66 -5.37
N VAL A 121 19.68 -5.74 -5.60
CA VAL A 121 18.25 -5.97 -5.89
C VAL A 121 18.04 -7.20 -6.81
N HIS A 122 17.49 -8.23 -6.15
CA HIS A 122 16.73 -9.39 -6.61
C HIS A 122 16.92 -9.92 -8.05
N LYS A 123 17.48 -11.13 -8.15
CA LYS A 123 17.09 -12.07 -9.21
C LYS A 123 15.64 -12.50 -8.94
N PHE A 124 14.71 -11.95 -9.69
CA PHE A 124 13.29 -12.33 -9.62
C PHE A 124 13.12 -13.78 -10.08
N LEU A 125 12.89 -14.70 -9.14
CA LEU A 125 12.54 -16.09 -9.48
C LEU A 125 11.20 -16.18 -10.25
N LEU A 126 10.34 -15.17 -10.11
CA LEU A 126 9.04 -15.07 -10.79
C LEU A 126 9.06 -14.15 -12.03
N GLY A 127 10.20 -13.52 -12.36
CA GLY A 127 10.29 -12.55 -13.46
C GLY A 127 9.58 -11.20 -13.23
N ARG A 128 8.89 -11.00 -12.10
CA ARG A 128 8.19 -9.74 -11.79
C ARG A 128 9.06 -8.78 -11.00
N LYS A 129 9.20 -7.53 -11.46
CA LYS A 129 9.83 -6.43 -10.71
C LYS A 129 8.91 -5.98 -9.55
N PRO A 130 9.42 -5.35 -8.47
CA PRO A 130 8.57 -4.66 -7.51
C PRO A 130 7.60 -3.73 -8.23
N LEU A 131 6.38 -3.54 -7.71
CA LEU A 131 5.37 -2.74 -8.39
C LEU A 131 5.89 -1.36 -8.76
N LEU A 132 6.58 -0.66 -7.84
CA LEU A 132 7.20 0.63 -8.15
C LEU A 132 8.16 0.60 -9.34
N ALA A 133 8.94 -0.48 -9.50
CA ALA A 133 9.84 -0.66 -10.64
C ALA A 133 9.10 -1.05 -11.93
N GLU A 134 7.92 -1.67 -11.84
CA GLU A 134 7.00 -1.85 -12.97
C GLU A 134 6.34 -0.52 -13.39
N LEU A 135 6.11 0.36 -12.42
CA LEU A 135 5.53 1.70 -12.58
C LEU A 135 6.55 2.75 -13.03
N ASN A 136 7.81 2.38 -13.30
CA ASN A 136 8.89 3.29 -13.72
C ASN A 136 8.92 4.61 -12.93
N VAL A 137 8.73 4.55 -11.61
CA VAL A 137 8.73 5.75 -10.76
C VAL A 137 10.12 6.39 -10.73
N PRO A 138 10.21 7.74 -10.64
CA PRO A 138 11.49 8.44 -10.60
C PRO A 138 12.25 8.20 -9.28
N GLU A 139 13.56 8.45 -9.29
CA GLU A 139 14.34 8.56 -8.06
C GLU A 139 13.75 9.65 -7.14
N GLY A 140 13.77 9.39 -5.84
CA GLY A 140 13.15 10.24 -4.84
C GLY A 140 11.64 10.04 -4.68
N PHE A 141 11.04 9.04 -5.34
CA PHE A 141 9.61 8.73 -5.15
C PHE A 141 9.34 8.25 -3.71
N ILE A 142 8.29 8.78 -3.07
CA ILE A 142 8.01 8.51 -1.65
C ILE A 142 6.69 7.75 -1.48
N ILE A 143 6.69 6.62 -0.77
CA ILE A 143 5.45 6.05 -0.21
C ILE A 143 5.33 6.50 1.24
N ARG A 144 4.17 7.01 1.65
CA ARG A 144 3.87 7.39 3.03
C ARG A 144 2.79 6.50 3.60
N ASP A 145 3.11 5.70 4.60
CA ASP A 145 2.13 4.98 5.41
C ASP A 145 1.73 5.84 6.60
N PHE A 146 0.46 6.24 6.66
CA PHE A 146 -0.06 7.05 7.75
C PHE A 146 -0.63 6.17 8.87
N PRO A 147 -0.61 6.64 10.13
CA PRO A 147 -1.27 5.93 11.22
C PRO A 147 -2.78 5.85 10.96
N GLY A 148 -3.38 4.72 11.33
CA GLY A 148 -4.84 4.57 11.24
C GLY A 148 -5.55 5.40 12.31
N LEU A 149 -6.68 6.02 11.96
CA LEU A 149 -7.55 6.63 12.96
C LEU A 149 -8.33 5.52 13.70
N GLN A 150 -8.22 5.47 15.03
CA GLN A 150 -8.97 4.51 15.85
C GLN A 150 -10.22 5.13 16.49
N TYR A 151 -10.13 6.35 17.03
CA TYR A 151 -11.22 7.02 17.76
C TYR A 151 -11.24 8.55 17.60
N GLU A 152 -12.37 9.17 17.98
CA GLU A 152 -12.68 10.60 17.82
C GLU A 152 -11.72 11.58 18.53
N GLN A 153 -10.84 11.09 19.40
CA GLN A 153 -9.93 11.90 20.20
C GLN A 153 -8.46 11.86 19.73
N ASP A 154 -8.16 11.17 18.62
CA ASP A 154 -6.80 11.06 18.05
C ASP A 154 -6.37 12.36 17.31
N ILE A 155 -6.50 13.52 17.96
CA ILE A 155 -6.09 14.84 17.42
C ILE A 155 -4.65 14.79 16.91
N ASN A 156 -3.76 14.08 17.62
CA ASN A 156 -2.36 13.96 17.24
C ASN A 156 -2.18 13.22 15.89
N ARG A 157 -2.97 12.17 15.62
CA ARG A 157 -2.88 11.44 14.34
C ARG A 157 -3.43 12.25 13.18
N LEU A 158 -4.49 13.03 13.42
CA LEU A 158 -5.02 13.97 12.44
C LEU A 158 -4.01 15.07 12.11
N GLN A 159 -3.33 15.63 13.13
CA GLN A 159 -2.26 16.60 12.92
C GLN A 159 -1.08 16.00 12.13
N LEU A 160 -0.75 14.73 12.31
CA LEU A 160 0.28 14.06 11.52
C LEU A 160 -0.11 13.95 10.04
N ILE A 161 -1.37 13.59 9.74
CA ILE A 161 -1.89 13.61 8.37
C ILE A 161 -1.82 15.03 7.81
N GLU A 162 -2.28 16.02 8.57
CA GLU A 162 -2.29 17.42 8.12
C GLU A 162 -0.90 17.97 7.80
N ARG A 163 0.10 17.63 8.62
CA ARG A 163 1.47 18.12 8.44
C ARG A 163 2.23 17.42 7.31
N HIS A 164 1.96 16.13 7.08
CA HIS A 164 2.81 15.30 6.21
C HIS A 164 2.11 14.80 4.93
N LEU A 165 0.80 15.01 4.77
CA LEU A 165 0.11 14.66 3.54
C LEU A 165 0.62 15.54 2.39
N ASP A 166 1.10 14.87 1.33
CA ASP A 166 1.45 15.55 0.09
C ASP A 166 0.20 15.68 -0.78
N LYS A 167 -0.38 16.88 -0.79
CA LYS A 167 -1.58 17.22 -1.57
C LYS A 167 -1.40 17.09 -3.10
N ASN A 168 -0.16 17.13 -3.58
CA ASN A 168 0.18 16.94 -5.00
C ASN A 168 0.50 15.47 -5.31
N GLY A 169 0.62 14.65 -4.27
CA GLY A 169 0.79 13.21 -4.31
C GLY A 169 -0.49 12.47 -4.71
N LEU A 170 -0.34 11.21 -5.11
CA LEU A 170 -1.44 10.27 -5.27
C LEU A 170 -1.84 9.77 -3.88
N ILE A 171 -3.12 9.86 -3.55
CA ILE A 171 -3.60 9.43 -2.24
C ILE A 171 -4.39 8.14 -2.43
N LEU A 172 -3.98 7.06 -1.77
CA LEU A 172 -4.71 5.81 -1.74
C LEU A 172 -5.58 5.80 -0.48
N PHE A 173 -6.89 5.95 -0.66
CA PHE A 173 -7.85 5.79 0.43
C PHE A 173 -8.32 4.34 0.50
N ILE A 174 -7.99 3.67 1.59
CA ILE A 174 -8.15 2.22 1.75
C ILE A 174 -9.33 1.96 2.70
N PHE A 175 -10.41 1.46 2.12
CA PHE A 175 -11.54 0.85 2.82
C PHE A 175 -11.22 -0.58 3.19
N ASN A 176 -11.87 -1.07 4.25
CA ASN A 176 -11.83 -2.47 4.64
C ASN A 176 -13.19 -3.12 4.34
N ALA A 177 -13.19 -4.19 3.55
CA ALA A 177 -14.41 -4.92 3.21
C ALA A 177 -15.11 -5.54 4.45
N GLU A 178 -14.35 -5.87 5.49
CA GLU A 178 -14.88 -6.40 6.75
C GLU A 178 -15.23 -5.29 7.77
N GLU A 179 -15.07 -4.01 7.43
CA GLU A 179 -15.44 -2.91 8.32
C GLU A 179 -16.97 -2.78 8.41
N THR A 180 -17.47 -2.79 9.64
CA THR A 180 -18.89 -2.65 9.94
C THR A 180 -19.24 -1.23 10.39
N ASP A 181 -18.26 -0.44 10.81
CA ASP A 181 -18.44 0.95 11.24
C ASP A 181 -18.21 1.92 10.07
N SER A 182 -19.28 2.20 9.32
CA SER A 182 -19.26 3.18 8.23
C SER A 182 -19.05 4.62 8.71
N VAL A 183 -19.46 4.94 9.94
CA VAL A 183 -19.34 6.29 10.50
C VAL A 183 -17.87 6.68 10.65
N LYS A 184 -17.05 5.74 11.11
CA LYS A 184 -15.60 5.93 11.24
C LYS A 184 -14.92 6.18 9.89
N GLU A 185 -15.27 5.40 8.88
CA GLU A 185 -14.75 5.59 7.51
C GLU A 185 -15.18 6.96 6.94
N ASP A 186 -16.45 7.33 7.10
CA ASP A 186 -17.00 8.60 6.62
C ASP A 186 -16.34 9.80 7.31
N LYS A 187 -16.09 9.71 8.62
CA LYS A 187 -15.40 10.76 9.36
C LYS A 187 -13.97 10.96 8.84
N LEU A 188 -13.20 9.88 8.67
CA LEU A 188 -11.84 9.95 8.13
C LEU A 188 -11.84 10.52 6.71
N LEU A 189 -12.76 10.07 5.85
CA LEU A 189 -12.88 10.54 4.49
C LEU A 189 -13.24 12.03 4.43
N LYS A 190 -14.20 12.46 5.25
CA LYS A 190 -14.58 13.87 5.39
C LYS A 190 -13.40 14.71 5.85
N THR A 191 -12.63 14.27 6.85
CA THR A 191 -11.44 15.00 7.32
C THR A 191 -10.38 15.10 6.23
N LEU A 192 -10.07 14.00 5.53
CA LEU A 192 -9.13 14.03 4.40
C LEU A 192 -9.59 15.03 3.32
N PHE A 193 -10.87 15.01 3.00
CA PHE A 193 -11.43 15.87 1.98
C PHE A 193 -11.39 17.35 2.36
N SER A 194 -11.80 17.69 3.59
CA SER A 194 -11.67 19.05 4.11
C SER A 194 -10.22 19.51 4.09
N LEU A 195 -9.28 18.65 4.48
CA LEU A 195 -7.85 18.97 4.43
C LEU A 195 -7.36 19.26 3.02
N LEU A 196 -7.69 18.39 2.06
CA LEU A 196 -7.35 18.61 0.65
C LEU A 196 -7.94 19.93 0.15
N ARG A 197 -9.19 20.23 0.49
CA ARG A 197 -9.83 21.49 0.11
C ARG A 197 -9.08 22.69 0.68
N HIS A 198 -8.76 22.68 1.98
CA HIS A 198 -8.03 23.76 2.65
C HIS A 198 -6.62 23.97 2.10
N GLN A 199 -5.96 22.89 1.66
CA GLN A 199 -4.64 22.97 1.08
C GLN A 199 -4.65 23.25 -0.43
N ASN A 200 -5.79 23.56 -1.05
CA ASN A 200 -5.94 23.70 -2.52
C ASN A 200 -5.56 22.44 -3.32
N GLY A 201 -5.74 21.25 -2.73
CA GLY A 201 -5.69 19.97 -3.42
C GLY A 201 -6.99 19.63 -4.15
N ASN A 202 -7.01 18.49 -4.83
CA ASN A 202 -8.15 18.02 -5.61
C ASN A 202 -8.57 16.62 -5.12
N TRP A 203 -9.86 16.40 -4.86
CA TRP A 203 -10.37 15.07 -4.48
C TRP A 203 -10.08 14.00 -5.55
N GLN A 204 -9.93 14.42 -6.82
CA GLN A 204 -9.58 13.51 -7.90
C GLN A 204 -8.18 12.92 -7.72
N SER A 205 -7.27 13.51 -6.93
CA SER A 205 -5.98 12.88 -6.59
C SER A 205 -6.12 11.65 -5.69
N VAL A 206 -7.32 11.39 -5.17
CA VAL A 206 -7.62 10.22 -4.34
C VAL A 206 -8.05 9.03 -5.22
N LEU A 207 -7.39 7.89 -5.03
CA LEU A 207 -7.76 6.59 -5.57
C LEU A 207 -8.31 5.72 -4.45
N PHE A 208 -9.51 5.18 -4.63
CA PHE A 208 -10.20 4.40 -3.62
C PHE A 208 -9.92 2.91 -3.79
N ILE A 209 -9.63 2.23 -2.70
CA ILE A 209 -9.34 0.80 -2.66
C ILE A 209 -10.28 0.15 -1.66
N LEU A 210 -11.01 -0.89 -2.07
CA LEU A 210 -11.75 -1.76 -1.17
C LEU A 210 -10.90 -3.00 -0.89
N ASN A 211 -10.06 -2.92 0.15
CA ASN A 211 -9.16 -4.01 0.50
C ASN A 211 -9.90 -5.13 1.24
N ARG A 212 -9.30 -6.32 1.28
CA ARG A 212 -9.87 -7.57 1.82
C ARG A 212 -11.10 -8.05 1.07
N LYS A 213 -11.13 -7.88 -0.26
CA LYS A 213 -12.28 -8.35 -1.07
C LYS A 213 -12.54 -9.86 -0.92
N ASP A 214 -11.54 -10.63 -0.51
CA ASP A 214 -11.64 -12.05 -0.19
C ASP A 214 -12.67 -12.36 0.90
N ALA A 215 -13.03 -11.39 1.73
CA ALA A 215 -14.07 -11.55 2.76
C ALA A 215 -15.44 -11.90 2.16
N PHE A 216 -15.79 -11.35 0.99
CA PHE A 216 -17.08 -11.59 0.34
C PHE A 216 -17.23 -13.03 -0.16
N GLN A 217 -16.15 -13.81 -0.27
CA GLN A 217 -16.22 -15.21 -0.69
C GLN A 217 -16.97 -16.12 0.31
N ARG A 218 -17.25 -15.60 1.51
CA ARG A 218 -18.07 -16.29 2.52
C ARG A 218 -19.56 -16.02 2.36
N ASP A 219 -19.94 -15.08 1.51
CA ASP A 219 -21.33 -14.70 1.29
C ASP A 219 -22.01 -15.67 0.32
N ASN A 220 -23.35 -15.71 0.37
CA ASN A 220 -24.14 -16.54 -0.55
C ASN A 220 -23.97 -16.12 -2.03
N ASP A 221 -23.76 -14.83 -2.27
CA ASP A 221 -23.53 -14.26 -3.60
C ASP A 221 -22.37 -13.26 -3.51
N PRO A 222 -21.11 -13.75 -3.58
CA PRO A 222 -19.92 -12.93 -3.39
C PRO A 222 -19.84 -11.73 -4.34
N GLU A 223 -20.22 -11.92 -5.61
CA GLU A 223 -20.15 -10.87 -6.62
C GLU A 223 -21.17 -9.78 -6.33
N ARG A 224 -22.43 -10.14 -6.04
CA ARG A 224 -23.45 -9.15 -5.70
C ARG A 224 -23.11 -8.40 -4.41
N SER A 225 -22.61 -9.09 -3.39
CA SER A 225 -22.14 -8.46 -2.16
C SER A 225 -21.03 -7.45 -2.42
N LEU A 226 -20.05 -7.81 -3.24
CA LEU A 226 -18.96 -6.92 -3.64
C LEU A 226 -19.48 -5.68 -4.38
N GLN A 227 -20.36 -5.87 -5.37
CA GLN A 227 -20.94 -4.76 -6.13
C GLN A 227 -21.77 -3.83 -5.25
N ASN A 228 -22.57 -4.37 -4.34
CA ASN A 228 -23.32 -3.59 -3.36
C ASN A 228 -22.37 -2.79 -2.45
N ALA A 229 -21.30 -3.42 -1.95
CA ALA A 229 -20.32 -2.78 -1.08
C ALA A 229 -19.59 -1.61 -1.77
N ILE A 230 -19.30 -1.76 -3.07
CA ILE A 230 -18.74 -0.70 -3.91
C ILE A 230 -19.76 0.42 -4.12
N GLN A 231 -21.00 0.08 -4.49
CA GLN A 231 -22.03 1.07 -4.79
C GLN A 231 -22.37 1.94 -3.57
N VAL A 232 -22.54 1.32 -2.39
CA VAL A 232 -22.81 2.05 -1.14
C VAL A 232 -21.70 3.05 -0.81
N ARG A 233 -20.43 2.64 -0.95
CA ARG A 233 -19.28 3.52 -0.72
C ARG A 233 -19.20 4.63 -1.76
N ARG A 234 -19.48 4.33 -3.03
CA ARG A 234 -19.52 5.31 -4.11
C ARG A 234 -20.54 6.42 -3.82
N GLU A 235 -21.75 6.05 -3.43
CA GLU A 235 -22.79 7.04 -3.07
C GLU A 235 -22.41 7.88 -1.84
N ARG A 236 -21.77 7.28 -0.84
CA ARG A 236 -21.22 8.02 0.31
C ARG A 236 -20.15 9.04 -0.12
N ILE A 237 -19.21 8.64 -0.98
CA ILE A 237 -18.17 9.52 -1.51
C ILE A 237 -18.78 10.67 -2.33
N LYS A 238 -19.75 10.38 -3.21
CA LYS A 238 -20.45 11.42 -4.01
C LYS A 238 -21.09 12.47 -3.12
N LYS A 239 -21.79 12.06 -2.06
CA LYS A 239 -22.41 12.99 -1.10
C LYS A 239 -21.39 13.91 -0.44
N LEU A 240 -20.24 13.37 -0.03
CA LEU A 240 -19.17 14.16 0.57
C LEU A 240 -18.50 15.12 -0.43
N ILE A 241 -18.30 14.71 -1.68
CA ILE A 241 -17.76 15.58 -2.73
C ILE A 241 -18.72 16.72 -3.03
N LEU A 242 -20.03 16.43 -3.11
CA LEU A 242 -21.06 17.46 -3.27
C LEU A 242 -21.05 18.43 -2.08
N GLU A 243 -20.98 17.92 -0.85
CA GLU A 243 -20.96 18.75 0.36
C GLU A 243 -19.75 19.70 0.41
N ILE A 244 -18.54 19.21 0.07
CA ILE A 244 -17.28 19.95 0.30
C ILE A 244 -16.84 20.76 -0.93
N TRP A 245 -17.10 20.27 -2.15
CA TRP A 245 -16.69 20.93 -3.40
C TRP A 245 -17.86 21.46 -4.24
N ASN A 246 -19.11 21.22 -3.84
CA ASN A 246 -20.29 21.54 -4.66
C ASN A 246 -20.19 20.97 -6.09
N SER A 247 -19.64 19.76 -6.20
CA SER A 247 -19.40 19.07 -7.47
C SER A 247 -20.13 17.73 -7.48
N THR A 248 -20.66 17.33 -8.64
CA THR A 248 -21.39 16.07 -8.83
C THR A 248 -20.57 15.12 -9.70
N PRO A 249 -19.71 14.29 -9.10
CA PRO A 249 -18.89 13.35 -9.84
C PRO A 249 -19.73 12.21 -10.42
N THR A 250 -19.32 11.73 -11.59
CA THR A 250 -19.90 10.56 -12.25
C THR A 250 -19.33 9.26 -11.68
N ASP A 251 -19.94 8.13 -12.01
CA ASP A 251 -19.41 6.81 -11.60
C ASP A 251 -18.03 6.54 -12.20
N SER A 252 -17.76 7.02 -13.41
CA SER A 252 -16.45 6.93 -14.06
C SER A 252 -15.38 7.73 -13.32
N ASP A 253 -15.74 8.83 -12.67
CA ASP A 253 -14.81 9.64 -11.89
C ASP A 253 -14.41 8.96 -10.57
N LEU A 254 -15.28 8.07 -10.06
CA LEU A 254 -15.17 7.42 -8.75
C LEU A 254 -15.01 5.91 -8.89
N THR A 255 -13.83 5.51 -9.36
CA THR A 255 -13.41 4.11 -9.39
C THR A 255 -12.96 3.67 -7.99
N ILE A 256 -13.62 2.63 -7.46
CA ILE A 256 -13.21 1.93 -6.24
C ILE A 256 -12.66 0.57 -6.67
N ILE A 257 -11.39 0.30 -6.36
CA ILE A 257 -10.71 -0.91 -6.81
C ILE A 257 -10.77 -1.96 -5.72
N PRO A 258 -11.45 -3.10 -5.94
CA PRO A 258 -11.45 -4.19 -4.99
C PRO A 258 -10.12 -4.93 -5.02
N LEU A 259 -9.52 -5.15 -3.85
CA LEU A 259 -8.18 -5.73 -3.72
C LEU A 259 -8.10 -6.73 -2.56
N SER A 260 -7.35 -7.81 -2.73
CA SER A 260 -6.93 -8.71 -1.65
C SER A 260 -5.42 -8.61 -1.43
N ALA A 261 -4.97 -7.47 -0.93
CA ALA A 261 -3.54 -7.15 -0.87
C ALA A 261 -2.74 -8.15 -0.02
N GLY A 262 -3.29 -8.58 1.11
CA GLY A 262 -2.62 -9.53 2.02
C GLY A 262 -2.36 -10.88 1.37
N LEU A 263 -3.33 -11.41 0.63
CA LEU A 263 -3.21 -12.70 -0.03
C LEU A 263 -2.21 -12.69 -1.18
N VAL A 264 -2.28 -11.65 -2.02
CA VAL A 264 -1.32 -11.44 -3.11
C VAL A 264 0.08 -11.35 -2.55
N PHE A 265 0.27 -10.48 -1.57
CA PHE A 265 1.58 -10.22 -0.99
C PHE A 265 2.12 -11.48 -0.28
N ALA A 266 1.30 -12.17 0.51
CA ALA A 266 1.73 -13.39 1.20
C ALA A 266 2.13 -14.52 0.24
N THR A 267 1.35 -14.74 -0.83
CA THR A 267 1.68 -15.77 -1.83
C THR A 267 2.91 -15.40 -2.66
N GLU A 268 3.11 -14.11 -2.94
CA GLU A 268 4.33 -13.61 -3.59
C GLU A 268 5.58 -13.86 -2.72
N LEU A 269 5.53 -13.51 -1.44
CA LEU A 269 6.62 -13.72 -0.49
C LEU A 269 6.99 -15.21 -0.33
N LEU A 270 5.99 -16.10 -0.32
CA LEU A 270 6.25 -17.54 -0.18
C LEU A 270 6.97 -18.13 -1.40
N CYS A 271 6.87 -17.47 -2.56
CA CYS A 271 7.59 -17.82 -3.77
C CYS A 271 9.01 -17.23 -3.85
N TRP A 272 9.42 -16.37 -2.90
CA TRP A 272 10.78 -15.85 -2.83
C TRP A 272 11.78 -16.91 -2.35
N PRO A 273 13.10 -16.73 -2.59
CA PRO A 273 14.13 -17.58 -1.99
C PRO A 273 14.10 -17.54 -0.46
N THR A 274 14.55 -18.61 0.19
CA THR A 274 14.51 -18.79 1.66
C THR A 274 15.22 -17.69 2.43
N ASP A 275 16.25 -17.09 1.84
CA ASP A 275 17.11 -16.12 2.53
C ASP A 275 16.45 -14.75 2.75
N PHE A 276 15.29 -14.49 2.13
CA PHE A 276 14.60 -13.19 2.19
C PHE A 276 13.47 -13.13 3.21
N VAL A 277 12.96 -14.28 3.64
CA VAL A 277 11.82 -14.38 4.55
C VAL A 277 12.19 -15.41 5.59
N THR A 278 12.24 -14.99 6.85
CA THR A 278 12.60 -15.88 7.97
C THR A 278 11.68 -17.09 8.02
N GLU A 279 12.15 -18.22 8.55
CA GLU A 279 11.31 -19.41 8.65
C GLU A 279 10.06 -19.16 9.52
N CYS A 280 10.19 -18.33 10.56
CA CYS A 280 9.07 -17.89 11.37
C CYS A 280 8.01 -17.13 10.54
N ASP A 281 8.45 -16.16 9.72
CA ASP A 281 7.56 -15.43 8.81
C ASP A 281 6.94 -16.37 7.78
N ARG A 282 7.71 -17.29 7.20
CA ARG A 282 7.18 -18.28 6.25
C ARG A 282 6.10 -19.14 6.87
N GLN A 283 6.30 -19.62 8.10
CA GLN A 283 5.30 -20.41 8.80
C GLN A 283 4.02 -19.60 9.06
N TYR A 284 4.16 -18.34 9.48
CA TYR A 284 3.03 -17.42 9.64
C TYR A 284 2.28 -17.21 8.32
N LEU A 285 2.99 -16.87 7.23
CA LEU A 285 2.41 -16.61 5.92
C LEU A 285 1.72 -17.84 5.35
N LYS A 286 2.30 -19.03 5.52
CA LYS A 286 1.66 -20.31 5.16
C LYS A 286 0.32 -20.47 5.89
N GLY A 287 0.30 -20.23 7.20
CA GLY A 287 -0.93 -20.27 7.99
C GLY A 287 -1.97 -19.23 7.56
N TYR A 288 -1.52 -18.01 7.26
CA TYR A 288 -2.38 -16.94 6.75
C TYR A 288 -3.00 -17.32 5.40
N VAL A 289 -2.19 -17.74 4.42
CA VAL A 289 -2.69 -18.22 3.12
C VAL A 289 -3.66 -19.38 3.33
N ALA A 290 -3.30 -20.40 4.10
CA ALA A 290 -4.16 -21.55 4.35
C ALA A 290 -5.57 -21.15 4.82
N LYS A 291 -5.64 -20.15 5.72
CA LYS A 291 -6.89 -19.68 6.31
C LYS A 291 -7.73 -18.83 5.35
N HIS A 292 -7.07 -18.07 4.46
CA HIS A 292 -7.72 -17.02 3.65
C HIS A 292 -7.82 -17.36 2.15
N THR A 293 -7.19 -18.43 1.68
CA THR A 293 -7.04 -18.73 0.24
C THR A 293 -7.99 -19.83 -0.24
N ILE A 294 -8.47 -20.69 0.66
CA ILE A 294 -9.34 -21.83 0.30
C ILE A 294 -10.59 -21.40 -0.48
N SER A 295 -11.11 -20.20 -0.21
CA SER A 295 -12.29 -19.65 -0.86
C SER A 295 -12.01 -18.91 -2.17
N LEU A 296 -10.75 -18.63 -2.50
CA LEU A 296 -10.35 -17.95 -3.75
C LEU A 296 -9.72 -18.89 -4.78
N LEU A 297 -9.41 -20.12 -4.39
CA LEU A 297 -8.89 -21.13 -5.30
C LEU A 297 -10.05 -21.86 -5.98
N PRO A 298 -10.02 -22.04 -7.31
CA PRO A 298 -10.89 -22.98 -8.00
C PRO A 298 -10.81 -24.38 -7.36
N ASP A 299 -11.94 -25.10 -7.38
CA ASP A 299 -12.05 -26.45 -6.80
C ASP A 299 -10.96 -27.39 -7.33
N GLU A 300 -10.68 -27.32 -8.63
CA GLU A 300 -9.63 -28.08 -9.31
C GLU A 300 -8.25 -27.90 -8.67
N ILE A 301 -7.90 -26.64 -8.34
CA ILE A 301 -6.63 -26.35 -7.68
C ILE A 301 -6.69 -26.81 -6.23
N ARG A 302 -7.78 -26.52 -5.54
CA ARG A 302 -7.97 -26.86 -4.11
C ARG A 302 -7.86 -28.36 -3.86
N GLU A 303 -8.49 -29.19 -4.69
CA GLU A 303 -8.49 -30.65 -4.57
C GLU A 303 -7.13 -31.26 -4.90
N SER A 304 -6.32 -30.60 -5.73
CA SER A 304 -4.96 -31.03 -6.08
C SER A 304 -3.91 -30.75 -4.99
N LEU A 305 -4.26 -29.96 -3.96
CA LEU A 305 -3.33 -29.54 -2.92
C LEU A 305 -3.27 -30.55 -1.75
N PRO A 306 -2.08 -30.85 -1.23
CA PRO A 306 -1.94 -31.61 0.01
C PRO A 306 -2.73 -30.96 1.15
N ARG A 307 -3.34 -31.78 2.02
CA ARG A 307 -4.11 -31.29 3.17
C ARG A 307 -3.31 -30.38 4.10
N LYS A 308 -2.01 -30.65 4.27
CA LYS A 308 -1.12 -29.84 5.11
C LYS A 308 -0.39 -28.83 4.22
N VAL A 309 -0.57 -27.54 4.50
CA VAL A 309 0.09 -26.45 3.76
C VAL A 309 1.62 -26.53 3.76
N ASN A 310 2.22 -27.08 4.83
CA ASN A 310 3.66 -27.30 4.89
C ASN A 310 4.18 -28.35 3.89
N GLN A 311 3.30 -29.13 3.27
CA GLN A 311 3.64 -30.13 2.25
C GLN A 311 3.48 -29.58 0.83
N TRP A 312 3.04 -28.33 0.66
CA TRP A 312 2.90 -27.74 -0.65
C TRP A 312 4.27 -27.49 -1.28
N SER A 313 4.46 -28.04 -2.47
CA SER A 313 5.66 -27.86 -3.28
C SER A 313 5.76 -26.42 -3.81
N TYR A 314 6.96 -26.02 -4.22
CA TYR A 314 7.19 -24.72 -4.86
C TYR A 314 6.29 -24.51 -6.09
N ARG A 315 6.07 -25.56 -6.91
CA ARG A 315 5.20 -25.49 -8.08
C ARG A 315 3.74 -25.22 -7.71
N GLN A 316 3.27 -25.79 -6.60
CA GLN A 316 1.93 -25.53 -6.07
C GLN A 316 1.81 -24.09 -5.55
N TRP A 317 2.80 -23.61 -4.79
CA TRP A 317 2.87 -22.20 -4.38
C TRP A 317 2.84 -21.23 -5.56
N LEU A 318 3.59 -21.55 -6.61
CA LEU A 318 3.61 -20.76 -7.84
C LEU A 318 2.24 -20.74 -8.53
N GLY A 319 1.56 -21.88 -8.62
CA GLY A 319 0.20 -21.97 -9.17
C GLY A 319 -0.79 -21.14 -8.35
N ILE A 320 -0.76 -21.27 -7.03
CA ILE A 320 -1.60 -20.50 -6.11
C ILE A 320 -1.35 -19.00 -6.27
N TYR A 321 -0.09 -18.57 -6.32
CA TYR A 321 0.26 -17.17 -6.54
C TYR A 321 -0.37 -16.64 -7.84
N TRP A 322 -0.25 -17.36 -8.96
CA TRP A 322 -0.84 -16.92 -10.21
C TRP A 322 -2.37 -16.87 -10.16
N THR A 323 -3.02 -17.84 -9.54
CA THR A 323 -4.47 -17.81 -9.33
C THR A 323 -4.87 -16.58 -8.52
N ILE A 324 -4.23 -16.34 -7.39
CA ILE A 324 -4.49 -15.16 -6.55
C ILE A 324 -4.18 -13.87 -7.31
N TYR A 325 -3.11 -13.82 -8.09
CA TYR A 325 -2.75 -12.63 -8.88
C TYR A 325 -3.94 -12.18 -9.75
N PHE A 326 -4.59 -13.10 -10.45
CA PHE A 326 -5.72 -12.79 -11.31
C PHE A 326 -7.03 -12.57 -10.52
N THR A 327 -7.27 -13.33 -9.46
CA THR A 327 -8.55 -13.22 -8.72
C THR A 327 -8.55 -12.12 -7.67
N SER A 328 -7.41 -11.59 -7.25
CA SER A 328 -7.28 -10.61 -6.16
C SER A 328 -7.62 -9.17 -6.52
N GLY A 329 -7.71 -8.81 -7.81
CA GLY A 329 -7.84 -7.42 -8.27
C GLY A 329 -6.51 -6.66 -8.38
N LEU A 330 -5.37 -7.35 -8.26
CA LEU A 330 -4.05 -6.73 -8.39
C LEU A 330 -3.83 -6.11 -9.78
N ALA A 331 -4.29 -6.76 -10.85
CA ALA A 331 -4.12 -6.25 -12.21
C ALA A 331 -4.80 -4.88 -12.38
N ASP A 332 -6.04 -4.74 -11.93
CA ASP A 332 -6.80 -3.49 -11.97
C ASP A 332 -6.14 -2.41 -11.11
N PHE A 333 -5.65 -2.79 -9.92
CA PHE A 333 -4.90 -1.89 -9.05
C PHE A 333 -3.64 -1.35 -9.73
N VAL A 334 -2.82 -2.22 -10.32
CA VAL A 334 -1.60 -1.81 -11.04
C VAL A 334 -1.93 -0.93 -12.24
N GLN A 335 -2.96 -1.27 -13.00
CA GLN A 335 -3.38 -0.48 -14.15
C GLN A 335 -3.83 0.93 -13.73
N ALA A 336 -4.61 1.04 -12.66
CA ALA A 336 -5.02 2.34 -12.13
C ALA A 336 -3.83 3.16 -11.62
N LEU A 337 -2.86 2.54 -10.96
CA LEU A 337 -1.62 3.22 -10.55
C LEU A 337 -0.83 3.74 -11.76
N LYS A 338 -0.66 2.93 -12.81
CA LYS A 338 0.01 3.35 -14.06
C LYS A 338 -0.64 4.59 -14.64
N VAL A 339 -1.97 4.59 -14.73
CA VAL A 339 -2.73 5.74 -15.23
C VAL A 339 -2.51 6.96 -14.34
N ARG A 340 -2.67 6.84 -13.02
CA ARG A 340 -2.63 7.99 -12.09
C ARG A 340 -1.22 8.55 -11.85
N ILE A 341 -0.19 7.72 -11.90
CA ILE A 341 1.21 8.16 -11.69
C ILE A 341 1.77 8.84 -12.95
N HIS A 342 1.48 8.32 -14.14
CA HIS A 342 2.01 8.85 -15.40
C HIS A 342 1.12 9.92 -16.06
N HIS A 343 -0.17 9.97 -15.70
CA HIS A 343 -1.07 11.07 -16.03
C HIS A 343 -1.53 11.75 -14.75
N PRO A 344 -0.67 12.55 -14.09
CA PRO A 344 -1.15 13.42 -13.03
C PRO A 344 -2.28 14.25 -13.65
N LEU A 345 -3.46 14.16 -13.03
CA LEU A 345 -4.63 14.92 -13.45
C LEU A 345 -4.18 16.34 -13.76
N VAL A 346 -4.40 16.78 -15.00
CA VAL A 346 -3.98 18.09 -15.47
C VAL A 346 -4.54 19.10 -14.48
N TYR A 347 -3.66 19.66 -13.65
CA TYR A 347 -3.98 20.78 -12.77
C TYR A 347 -4.46 21.90 -13.69
N GLN A 348 -5.78 22.07 -13.82
CA GLN A 348 -6.30 23.36 -14.19
C GLN A 348 -6.34 24.17 -12.91
N PRO A 349 -5.44 25.17 -12.73
CA PRO A 349 -5.62 26.11 -11.64
C PRO A 349 -7.02 26.69 -11.81
N TRP A 350 -7.83 26.55 -10.76
CA TRP A 350 -9.12 27.22 -10.66
C TRP A 350 -8.90 28.69 -11.02
N LEU A 351 -9.41 29.12 -12.18
CA LEU A 351 -9.59 30.53 -12.44
C LEU A 351 -10.62 31.01 -11.42
N PRO A 352 -10.32 32.06 -10.61
CA PRO A 352 -11.33 32.65 -9.77
C PRO A 352 -12.48 33.09 -10.68
N ILE A 353 -13.69 32.64 -10.36
CA ILE A 353 -14.91 33.13 -10.97
C ILE A 353 -14.91 34.65 -10.73
N ALA A 354 -14.87 35.41 -11.82
CA ALA A 354 -14.96 36.87 -11.82
C ALA A 354 -16.36 37.34 -11.44
#